data_AF-A0A8C4TAV8-F1
#
_entry.id   AF-A0A8C4TAV8-F1
#
_cell.length_a   1.000
_cell.length_b   1.000
_cell.length_c   1.000
_cell.angle_alpha   90.00
_cell.angle_beta   90.00
_cell.angle_gamma   90.00
#
_symmetry.space_group_name_H-M   'P 1'
#
loop_
_entity.id
_entity.type
_entity.pdbx_description
1 polymer ?
#
loop_
_entity_poly.entity_id
_entity_poly.type
_entity_poly.pdbx_seq_one_letter_code
_entity_poly.pdbx_strand_id
1 'polypeptide(L)'
;MRLSLHDHKIKKRCESARVRDVLRRALTVYEKHKNRAVGSIVLHAGVNDVRHRQSEILKADFEALIEDTKERTPSARIFISGPLPLIRRSNKYYSHLLGLNNWLKGFCENQNIGFIDNWDLFWERPRFFKRDGLHLNRFGAQVLSENIAKVIRL
;
A
#
# COMPACT_ATOMS: atom_id res chain seq x y z
N MET A 1 3.53 -6.41 10.15
CA MET A 1 2.77 -5.30 10.74
C MET A 1 1.42 -5.80 11.25
N ARG A 2 1.12 -5.51 12.53
CA ARG A 2 0.04 -5.98 13.43
C ARG A 2 -0.74 -4.72 13.88
N LEU A 3 -2.00 -4.65 14.31
CA LEU A 3 -3.33 -5.28 14.11
C LEU A 3 -4.28 -4.29 14.83
N SER A 4 -5.44 -3.95 14.26
CA SER A 4 -6.63 -3.52 15.01
C SER A 4 -7.86 -3.66 14.09
N LEU A 5 -8.99 -4.09 14.65
CA LEU A 5 -10.23 -4.47 13.99
C LEU A 5 -11.34 -3.51 14.44
N HIS A 6 -12.07 -2.93 13.48
CA HIS A 6 -13.47 -2.53 13.60
C HIS A 6 -14.08 -2.43 12.17
N ASP A 7 -15.32 -2.88 12.03
CA ASP A 7 -16.26 -2.73 10.89
C ASP A 7 -15.96 -3.45 9.57
N HIS A 8 -16.21 -4.77 9.49
CA HIS A 8 -16.34 -5.53 8.23
C HIS A 8 -15.12 -5.51 7.27
N LYS A 9 -13.94 -5.10 7.74
CA LYS A 9 -12.70 -5.03 6.95
C LYS A 9 -12.05 -6.41 6.79
N ILE A 10 -11.81 -6.82 5.54
CA ILE A 10 -11.08 -8.05 5.22
C ILE A 10 -9.61 -7.69 4.98
N LYS A 11 -8.72 -8.24 5.81
CA LYS A 11 -7.27 -7.96 5.73
C LYS A 11 -6.50 -9.25 5.49
N LYS A 12 -5.88 -9.37 4.31
CA LYS A 12 -4.94 -10.46 3.99
C LYS A 12 -3.52 -9.93 4.04
N ARG A 13 -2.66 -10.58 4.82
CA ARG A 13 -1.26 -10.16 5.02
C ARG A 13 -0.30 -11.10 4.29
N CYS A 14 0.74 -10.50 3.72
CA CYS A 14 1.81 -11.19 3.04
C CYS A 14 3.16 -10.64 3.53
N GLU A 15 3.90 -11.40 4.33
CA GLU A 15 5.26 -11.00 4.69
C GLU A 15 6.17 -11.11 3.46
N SER A 16 7.02 -10.10 3.22
CA SER A 16 7.94 -10.02 2.07
C SER A 16 7.31 -10.01 0.68
N ALA A 17 5.99 -9.78 0.55
CA ALA A 17 5.33 -9.73 -0.74
C ALA A 17 5.78 -8.55 -1.59
N ARG A 18 5.97 -8.84 -2.88
CA ARG A 18 6.10 -7.90 -3.99
C ARG A 18 4.73 -7.57 -4.57
N VAL A 19 4.65 -6.54 -5.41
CA VAL A 19 3.39 -6.14 -6.06
C VAL A 19 2.74 -7.31 -6.81
N ARG A 20 3.54 -8.12 -7.53
CA ARG A 20 3.06 -9.33 -8.21
C ARG A 20 2.51 -10.40 -7.26
N ASP A 21 3.08 -10.52 -6.06
CA ASP A 21 2.58 -11.48 -5.06
C ASP A 21 1.25 -11.00 -4.47
N VAL A 22 1.07 -9.69 -4.35
CA VAL A 22 -0.22 -9.08 -3.99
C VAL A 22 -1.24 -9.37 -5.08
N LEU A 23 -0.91 -9.16 -6.35
CA LEU A 23 -1.78 -9.49 -7.49
C LEU A 23 -2.27 -10.95 -7.44
N ARG A 24 -1.35 -11.92 -7.36
CA ARG A 24 -1.74 -13.35 -7.30
C ARG A 24 -2.67 -13.66 -6.13
N ARG A 25 -2.49 -13.01 -4.99
CA ARG A 25 -3.30 -13.26 -3.78
C ARG A 25 -4.60 -12.48 -3.75
N ALA A 26 -4.66 -11.35 -4.45
CA ALA A 26 -5.86 -10.55 -4.64
C ALA A 26 -6.92 -11.38 -5.36
N LEU A 27 -6.54 -12.12 -6.40
CA LEU A 27 -7.42 -13.08 -7.09
C LEU A 27 -8.18 -14.01 -6.14
N THR A 28 -7.48 -14.66 -5.20
CA THR A 28 -8.13 -15.55 -4.22
C THR A 28 -9.07 -14.80 -3.27
N VAL A 29 -8.75 -13.54 -2.95
CA VAL A 29 -9.60 -12.72 -2.07
C VAL A 29 -10.85 -12.29 -2.80
N TYR A 30 -10.72 -11.86 -4.06
CA TYR A 30 -11.84 -11.48 -4.91
C TYR A 30 -12.80 -12.66 -5.09
N GLU A 31 -12.30 -13.84 -5.46
CA GLU A 31 -13.16 -15.04 -5.60
C GLU A 31 -13.87 -15.42 -4.31
N LYS A 32 -13.17 -15.36 -3.17
CA LYS A 32 -13.76 -15.69 -1.87
C LYS A 32 -14.87 -14.70 -1.46
N HIS A 33 -14.84 -13.48 -1.97
CA HIS A 33 -15.73 -12.40 -1.57
C HIS A 33 -16.60 -11.84 -2.71
N LYS A 34 -16.67 -12.53 -3.85
CA LYS A 34 -17.44 -12.09 -5.03
C LYS A 34 -18.93 -11.83 -4.78
N ASN A 35 -19.50 -12.51 -3.77
CA ASN A 35 -20.91 -12.35 -3.37
C ASN A 35 -21.11 -11.32 -2.25
N ARG A 36 -20.07 -10.57 -1.85
CA ARG A 36 -20.16 -9.51 -0.85
C ARG A 36 -19.98 -8.16 -1.52
N ALA A 37 -20.81 -7.18 -1.15
CA ALA A 37 -20.59 -5.80 -1.55
C ALA A 37 -19.28 -5.28 -0.91
N VAL A 38 -18.25 -5.06 -1.72
CA VAL A 38 -16.98 -4.47 -1.29
C VAL A 38 -17.05 -2.97 -1.53
N GLY A 39 -17.20 -2.18 -0.46
CA GLY A 39 -17.30 -0.72 -0.60
C GLY A 39 -15.97 -0.03 -0.92
N SER A 40 -14.85 -0.56 -0.42
CA SER A 40 -13.52 0.02 -0.68
C SER A 40 -12.40 -1.02 -0.56
N ILE A 41 -11.36 -0.84 -1.37
CA ILE A 41 -10.16 -1.70 -1.41
C ILE A 41 -8.94 -0.82 -1.18
N VAL A 42 -8.06 -1.24 -0.27
CA VAL A 42 -6.78 -0.56 -0.04
C VAL A 42 -5.63 -1.50 -0.35
N LEU A 43 -4.80 -1.10 -1.30
CA LEU A 43 -3.60 -1.82 -1.72
C LEU A 43 -2.37 -1.15 -1.09
N HIS A 44 -1.60 -1.90 -0.31
CA HIS A 44 -0.38 -1.41 0.34
C HIS A 44 0.79 -2.35 0.00
N ALA A 45 1.68 -1.89 -0.88
CA ALA A 45 2.82 -2.65 -1.40
C ALA A 45 3.97 -1.73 -1.84
N GLY A 46 5.11 -2.31 -2.27
CA GLY A 46 6.20 -1.57 -2.92
C GLY A 46 7.51 -1.48 -2.12
N VAL A 47 7.46 -1.57 -0.78
CA VAL A 47 8.69 -1.45 0.05
C VAL A 47 9.69 -2.60 -0.21
N ASN A 48 9.19 -3.81 -0.52
CA ASN A 48 10.05 -4.96 -0.85
C ASN A 48 10.53 -4.95 -2.31
N ASP A 49 9.85 -4.22 -3.18
CA ASP A 49 10.11 -4.18 -4.62
C ASP A 49 11.27 -3.25 -4.98
N VAL A 50 11.42 -2.14 -4.23
CA VAL A 50 12.50 -1.15 -4.44
C VAL A 50 13.91 -1.73 -4.25
N ARG A 51 14.05 -2.84 -3.53
CA ARG A 51 15.34 -3.51 -3.32
C ARG A 51 15.86 -4.26 -4.56
N HIS A 52 14.99 -4.65 -5.49
CA HIS A 52 15.33 -5.71 -6.45
C HIS A 52 14.85 -5.47 -7.89
N ARG A 53 14.08 -4.41 -8.18
CA ARG A 53 13.53 -4.16 -9.52
C ARG A 53 13.93 -2.79 -10.06
N GLN A 54 14.06 -2.72 -11.39
CA GLN A 54 14.08 -1.46 -12.14
C GLN A 54 12.72 -0.76 -11.96
N SER A 55 12.73 0.57 -11.91
CA SER A 55 11.56 1.42 -11.63
C SER A 55 10.39 1.14 -12.57
N GLU A 56 10.66 0.82 -13.82
CA GLU A 56 9.71 0.64 -14.91
C GLU A 56 8.92 -0.65 -14.73
N ILE A 57 9.61 -1.74 -14.35
CA ILE A 57 8.95 -3.03 -14.09
C ILE A 57 7.98 -2.90 -12.90
N LEU A 58 8.40 -2.17 -11.87
CA LEU A 58 7.54 -1.96 -10.70
C LEU A 58 6.29 -1.14 -11.04
N LYS A 59 6.43 -0.12 -11.91
CA LYS A 59 5.30 0.68 -12.40
C LYS A 59 4.30 -0.19 -13.18
N ALA A 60 4.81 -1.01 -14.12
CA ALA A 60 3.98 -1.95 -14.87
C ALA A 60 3.27 -2.98 -13.95
N ASP A 61 3.96 -3.47 -12.91
CA ASP A 61 3.35 -4.37 -11.93
C ASP A 61 2.20 -3.67 -11.16
N PHE A 62 2.32 -2.37 -10.86
CA PHE A 62 1.25 -1.58 -10.23
C PHE A 62 0.08 -1.31 -11.18
N GLU A 63 0.36 -0.98 -12.44
CA GLU A 63 -0.64 -0.79 -13.48
C GLU A 63 -1.52 -2.05 -13.63
N ALA A 64 -0.88 -3.21 -13.83
CA ALA A 64 -1.58 -4.48 -13.95
C ALA A 64 -2.39 -4.85 -12.69
N LEU A 65 -1.87 -4.54 -11.49
CA LEU A 65 -2.59 -4.77 -10.24
C LEU A 65 -3.86 -3.92 -10.14
N ILE A 66 -3.79 -2.67 -10.57
CA ILE A 66 -4.91 -1.73 -10.47
C ILE A 66 -5.97 -2.05 -11.52
N GLU A 67 -5.56 -2.39 -12.75
CA GLU A 67 -6.46 -2.83 -13.82
C GLU A 67 -7.25 -4.08 -13.41
N ASP A 68 -6.58 -5.15 -12.96
CA ASP A 68 -7.25 -6.39 -12.50
C ASP A 68 -8.19 -6.12 -11.31
N THR A 69 -7.83 -5.19 -10.42
CA THR A 69 -8.70 -4.80 -9.31
C THR A 69 -9.95 -4.07 -9.79
N LYS A 70 -9.82 -3.14 -10.75
CA LYS A 70 -10.96 -2.42 -11.34
C LYS A 70 -11.93 -3.38 -12.02
N GLU A 71 -11.41 -4.29 -12.84
CA GLU A 71 -12.23 -5.27 -13.58
C GLU A 71 -13.04 -6.18 -12.65
N ARG A 72 -12.42 -6.62 -11.54
CA ARG A 72 -13.07 -7.58 -10.61
C ARG A 72 -13.96 -6.91 -9.59
N THR A 73 -13.78 -5.62 -9.34
CA THR A 73 -14.53 -4.88 -8.32
C THR A 73 -15.02 -3.52 -8.85
N PRO A 74 -15.84 -3.52 -9.91
CA PRO A 74 -16.21 -2.29 -10.63
C PRO A 74 -17.00 -1.28 -9.77
N SER A 75 -17.62 -1.74 -8.67
CA SER A 75 -18.36 -0.91 -7.73
C SER A 75 -17.55 -0.47 -6.50
N ALA A 76 -16.31 -0.95 -6.34
CA ALA A 76 -15.49 -0.65 -5.18
C ALA A 76 -14.66 0.63 -5.39
N ARG A 77 -14.56 1.47 -4.36
CA ARG A 77 -13.56 2.56 -4.35
C ARG A 77 -12.17 1.98 -4.11
N ILE A 78 -11.22 2.26 -4.99
CA ILE A 78 -9.85 1.75 -4.89
C ILE A 78 -8.95 2.83 -4.30
N PHE A 79 -8.09 2.44 -3.37
CA PHE A 79 -7.07 3.30 -2.78
C PHE A 79 -5.71 2.63 -2.82
N ILE A 80 -4.68 3.37 -3.22
CA ILE A 80 -3.28 2.97 -3.06
C ILE A 80 -2.70 3.65 -1.83
N SER A 81 -2.20 2.84 -0.91
CA SER A 81 -1.41 3.33 0.23
C SER A 81 0.05 3.40 -0.17
N GLY A 82 0.57 4.63 -0.27
CA GLY A 82 1.95 4.92 -0.67
C GLY A 82 2.97 4.24 0.24
N PRO A 83 4.19 3.98 -0.28
CA PRO A 83 5.24 3.31 0.47
C PRO A 83 5.64 4.09 1.72
N LEU A 84 6.01 3.37 2.78
CA LEU A 84 6.56 3.99 3.97
C LEU A 84 8.02 4.36 3.74
N PRO A 85 8.48 5.52 4.28
CA PRO A 85 9.90 5.83 4.29
C PRO A 85 10.66 4.81 5.13
N LEU A 86 11.93 4.58 4.78
CA LEU A 86 12.83 3.74 5.56
C LEU A 86 13.71 4.60 6.45
N ILE A 87 13.87 4.19 7.70
CA ILE A 87 14.74 4.86 8.67
C ILE A 87 16.11 4.19 8.64
N ARG A 88 17.20 4.98 8.69
CA ARG A 88 18.59 4.49 8.74
C ARG A 88 18.99 3.64 7.51
N ARG A 89 18.59 4.07 6.31
CA ARG A 89 19.02 3.49 5.03
C ARG A 89 19.73 4.54 4.18
N SER A 90 20.46 4.11 3.15
CA SER A 90 21.21 5.02 2.29
C SER A 90 20.30 5.95 1.47
N ASN A 91 20.84 7.12 1.07
CA ASN A 91 20.13 8.12 0.27
C ASN A 91 19.54 7.56 -1.02
N LYS A 92 20.16 6.54 -1.62
CA LYS A 92 19.64 5.86 -2.82
C LYS A 92 18.26 5.22 -2.58
N TYR A 93 18.06 4.56 -1.44
CA TYR A 93 16.75 3.97 -1.11
C TYR A 93 15.68 5.04 -0.90
N TYR A 94 16.06 6.16 -0.29
CA TYR A 94 15.18 7.31 -0.12
C TYR A 94 14.73 7.85 -1.48
N SER A 95 15.67 8.15 -2.39
CA SER A 95 15.34 8.68 -3.72
C SER A 95 14.44 7.74 -4.52
N HIS A 96 14.69 6.43 -4.48
CA HIS A 96 13.85 5.46 -5.18
C HIS A 96 12.44 5.37 -4.59
N LEU A 97 12.30 5.34 -3.26
CA LEU A 97 11.01 5.26 -2.59
C LEU A 97 10.20 6.54 -2.75
N LEU A 98 10.85 7.70 -2.67
CA LEU A 98 10.21 9.00 -2.91
C LEU A 98 9.76 9.12 -4.37
N GLY A 99 10.60 8.71 -5.31
CA GLY A 99 10.25 8.64 -6.73
C GLY A 99 9.05 7.74 -6.99
N LEU A 100 8.99 6.57 -6.33
CA LEU A 100 7.82 5.68 -6.39
C LEU A 100 6.58 6.33 -5.77
N ASN A 101 6.70 6.98 -4.60
CA ASN A 101 5.59 7.66 -3.93
C ASN A 101 4.97 8.75 -4.82
N ASN A 102 5.82 9.60 -5.41
CA ASN A 102 5.38 10.69 -6.29
C ASN A 102 4.75 10.16 -7.58
N TRP A 103 5.34 9.12 -8.17
CA TRP A 103 4.75 8.48 -9.34
C TRP A 103 3.39 7.86 -9.02
N LEU A 104 3.26 7.12 -7.90
CA LEU A 104 1.99 6.53 -7.49
C LEU A 104 0.93 7.60 -7.24
N LYS A 105 1.29 8.74 -6.65
CA LYS A 105 0.38 9.87 -6.44
C LYS A 105 -0.22 10.36 -7.76
N GLY A 106 0.63 10.72 -8.73
CA GLY A 106 0.17 11.17 -10.05
C GLY A 106 -0.55 10.07 -10.85
N PHE A 107 -0.11 8.82 -10.72
CA PHE A 107 -0.78 7.68 -11.34
C PHE A 107 -2.20 7.50 -10.79
N CYS A 108 -2.38 7.59 -9.48
CA CYS A 108 -3.70 7.46 -8.85
C CYS A 108 -4.65 8.59 -9.27
N GLU A 109 -4.14 9.83 -9.33
CA GLU A 109 -4.87 10.99 -9.84
C GLU A 109 -5.35 10.75 -11.28
N ASN A 110 -4.44 10.33 -12.17
CA ASN A 110 -4.77 10.01 -13.57
C ASN A 110 -5.77 8.85 -13.71
N GLN A 111 -5.72 7.88 -12.80
CA GLN A 111 -6.60 6.72 -12.80
C GLN A 111 -7.94 6.95 -12.08
N ASN A 112 -8.15 8.15 -11.53
CA ASN A 112 -9.28 8.51 -10.68
C ASN A 112 -9.51 7.53 -9.52
N ILE A 113 -8.42 7.15 -8.84
CA ILE A 113 -8.45 6.32 -7.62
C ILE A 113 -7.79 7.07 -6.47
N GLY A 114 -8.12 6.69 -5.23
CA GLY A 114 -7.59 7.38 -4.05
C GLY A 114 -6.11 7.07 -3.80
N PHE A 115 -5.36 8.08 -3.35
CA PHE A 115 -3.99 7.91 -2.87
C PHE A 115 -3.91 8.27 -1.38
N ILE A 116 -3.38 7.36 -0.57
CA ILE A 116 -3.15 7.56 0.86
C ILE A 116 -1.66 7.84 1.03
N ASP A 117 -1.31 9.12 1.08
CA ASP A 117 0.06 9.56 1.32
C ASP A 117 0.46 9.27 2.77
N ASN A 118 1.52 8.49 2.93
CA ASN A 118 2.09 8.15 4.23
C ASN A 118 3.49 8.76 4.40
N TRP A 119 3.99 9.48 3.40
CA TRP A 119 5.38 9.89 3.38
C TRP A 119 5.67 10.89 4.49
N ASP A 120 5.02 12.05 4.47
CA ASP A 120 5.24 13.13 5.44
C ASP A 120 4.88 12.71 6.87
N LEU A 121 3.88 11.84 7.02
CA LEU A 121 3.44 11.34 8.31
C LEU A 121 4.50 10.46 9.00
N PHE A 122 5.30 9.72 8.21
CA PHE A 122 6.28 8.76 8.72
C PHE A 122 7.74 9.22 8.54
N TRP A 123 7.98 10.28 7.77
CA TRP A 123 9.32 10.83 7.52
C TRP A 123 9.96 11.33 8.82
N GLU A 124 11.21 10.94 9.05
CA GLU A 124 11.97 11.30 10.27
C GLU A 124 11.23 10.99 11.59
N ARG A 125 10.43 9.92 11.62
CA ARG A 125 9.74 9.42 12.83
C ARG A 125 10.30 8.08 13.29
N PRO A 126 11.56 7.98 13.77
CA PRO A 126 12.16 6.70 14.18
C PRO A 126 11.35 5.97 15.26
N ARG A 127 10.62 6.71 16.10
CA ARG A 127 9.73 6.17 17.15
C ARG A 127 8.55 5.37 16.59
N PHE A 128 8.27 5.42 15.29
CA PHE A 128 7.16 4.66 14.67
C PHE A 128 7.62 3.29 14.19
N PHE A 129 8.93 3.06 14.12
CA PHE A 129 9.54 1.87 13.57
C PHE A 129 10.10 0.95 14.67
N LYS A 130 10.31 -0.31 14.32
CA LYS A 130 11.14 -1.24 15.07
C LYS A 130 12.61 -0.92 14.85
N ARG A 131 13.49 -1.60 15.61
CA ARG A 131 14.94 -1.44 15.52
C ARG A 131 15.52 -1.69 14.12
N ASP A 132 14.82 -2.45 13.27
CA ASP A 132 15.23 -2.74 11.89
C ASP A 132 15.05 -1.56 10.90
N GLY A 133 14.38 -0.48 11.32
CA GLY A 133 14.13 0.71 10.50
C GLY A 133 13.21 0.49 9.29
N LEU A 134 12.54 -0.68 9.23
CA LEU A 134 11.70 -1.12 8.11
C LEU A 134 10.27 -1.39 8.57
N HIS A 135 10.11 -2.13 9.66
CA HIS A 135 8.80 -2.53 10.14
C HIS A 135 8.26 -1.53 11.14
N LEU A 136 6.99 -1.17 11.03
CA LEU A 136 6.32 -0.37 12.04
C LEU A 136 6.17 -1.15 13.36
N ASN A 137 6.34 -0.42 14.46
CA ASN A 137 5.99 -0.91 15.79
C ASN A 137 4.48 -0.74 16.04
N ARG A 138 3.99 -1.03 17.25
CA ARG A 138 2.56 -0.94 17.57
C ARG A 138 2.01 0.48 17.36
N PHE A 139 2.76 1.49 17.79
CA PHE A 139 2.37 2.89 17.67
C PHE A 139 2.33 3.34 16.21
N GLY A 140 3.40 3.09 15.44
CA GLY A 140 3.40 3.40 14.01
C GLY A 140 2.29 2.68 13.25
N ALA A 141 1.93 1.47 13.66
CA ALA A 141 0.83 0.74 13.04
C ALA A 141 -0.56 1.29 13.35
N GLN A 142 -0.74 1.85 14.53
CA GLN A 142 -1.94 2.59 14.88
C GLN A 142 -2.05 3.86 14.02
N VAL A 143 -0.98 4.66 13.94
CA VAL A 143 -0.93 5.88 13.12
C VAL A 143 -1.25 5.59 11.65
N LEU A 144 -0.69 4.52 11.07
CA LEU A 144 -1.01 4.13 9.69
C LEU A 144 -2.49 3.77 9.54
N SER A 145 -3.03 3.00 10.49
CA SER A 145 -4.43 2.58 10.46
C SER A 145 -5.39 3.76 10.56
N GLU A 146 -5.07 4.76 11.39
CA GLU A 146 -5.84 5.99 11.55
C GLU A 146 -5.80 6.84 10.28
N ASN A 147 -4.63 7.00 9.65
CA ASN A 147 -4.49 7.71 8.38
C ASN A 147 -5.34 7.05 7.28
N ILE A 148 -5.23 5.73 7.13
CA ILE A 148 -6.02 4.96 6.16
C ILE A 148 -7.51 5.12 6.43
N ALA A 149 -7.95 4.98 7.69
CA ALA A 149 -9.36 5.11 8.04
C ALA A 149 -9.91 6.52 7.79
N LYS A 150 -9.09 7.56 8.03
CA LYS A 150 -9.44 8.95 7.73
C LYS A 150 -9.68 9.14 6.24
N VAL A 151 -8.76 8.68 5.38
CA VAL A 151 -8.86 8.89 3.93
C VAL A 151 -10.00 8.08 3.30
N ILE A 152 -10.22 6.83 3.72
CA ILE A 152 -11.34 6.03 3.16
C ILE A 152 -12.72 6.63 3.50
N ARG A 153 -12.82 7.41 4.60
CA ARG A 153 -14.09 8.03 5.01
C ARG A 153 -14.40 9.35 4.29
N LEU A 154 -13.43 9.92 3.59
CA LEU A 154 -13.64 11.02 2.66
C LEU A 154 -14.37 10.49 1.40
#